data_AF-A0A9E3ATW0-F1
#
_entry.id   AF-A0A9E3ATW0-F1
#
_cell.length_a   1.000
_cell.length_b   1.000
_cell.length_c   1.000
_cell.angle_alpha   90.00
_cell.angle_beta   90.00
_cell.angle_gamma   90.00
#
_symmetry.space_group_name_H-M   'P 1'
#
loop_
_entity.id
_entity.type
_entity.pdbx_description
1 polymer ?
#
loop_
_entity_poly.entity_id
_entity_poly.type
_entity_poly.pdbx_seq_one_letter_code
_entity_poly.pdbx_strand_id
1 'polypeptide(L)'
;MKSSRFGPWVAIAIGTAYFLIPLIATFEFSLRMRRGQYSFEAYRVVLADPRFQASFGYSTLIAIATIVMGVLLIVPTAYWIELKLRRLRPLV
;
A
#
# COMPACT_ATOMS: atom_id res chain seq x y z
N MET A 1 -16.92 -32.95 -14.85
CA MET A 1 -16.87 -32.73 -13.38
C MET A 1 -17.19 -31.25 -13.12
N LYS A 2 -18.36 -30.93 -12.54
CA LYS A 2 -18.71 -29.55 -12.16
C LYS A 2 -17.87 -29.20 -10.92
N SER A 3 -16.77 -28.47 -11.11
CA SER A 3 -15.96 -27.99 -9.99
C SER A 3 -16.85 -27.12 -9.08
N SER A 4 -17.04 -27.56 -7.84
CA SER A 4 -17.78 -26.79 -6.84
C SER A 4 -17.00 -25.52 -6.54
N ARG A 5 -17.57 -24.36 -6.86
CA ARG A 5 -16.96 -23.05 -6.60
C ARG A 5 -16.90 -22.70 -5.09
N PHE A 6 -17.42 -23.56 -4.22
CA PHE A 6 -17.51 -23.30 -2.79
C PHE A 6 -16.14 -23.16 -2.10
N GLY A 7 -15.20 -24.06 -2.38
CA GLY A 7 -13.85 -24.03 -1.78
C GLY A 7 -13.10 -22.71 -2.03
N PRO A 8 -12.99 -22.24 -3.28
CA PRO A 8 -12.38 -20.94 -3.60
C PRO A 8 -13.05 -19.75 -2.87
N TRP A 9 -14.38 -19.73 -2.78
CA TRP A 9 -15.09 -18.65 -2.08
C TRP A 9 -14.81 -18.64 -0.57
N VAL A 10 -14.72 -19.81 0.05
CA VAL A 10 -14.33 -19.93 1.47
C VAL A 10 -12.89 -19.43 1.67
N ALA A 11 -11.96 -19.81 0.79
CA ALA A 11 -10.58 -19.34 0.86
C ALA A 11 -10.47 -17.81 0.72
N ILE A 12 -11.23 -17.21 -0.21
CA ILE A 12 -11.31 -15.75 -0.37
C ILE A 12 -11.89 -15.10 0.88
N ALA A 13 -12.97 -15.64 1.45
CA ALA A 13 -13.58 -15.09 2.66
C ALA A 13 -12.61 -15.11 3.85
N ILE A 14 -11.90 -16.22 4.05
CA ILE A 14 -10.90 -16.35 5.12
C ILE A 14 -9.73 -15.40 4.89
N GLY A 15 -9.17 -15.35 3.68
CA GLY A 15 -8.08 -14.43 3.36
C GLY A 15 -8.49 -12.96 3.56
N THR A 16 -9.69 -12.60 3.10
CA THR A 16 -10.24 -11.25 3.28
C THR A 16 -10.42 -10.92 4.76
N ALA A 17 -11.00 -11.82 5.54
CA ALA A 17 -11.18 -11.62 6.98
C ALA A 17 -9.81 -11.46 7.69
N TYR A 18 -8.84 -12.31 7.34
CA TYR A 18 -7.49 -12.27 7.90
C TYR A 18 -6.78 -10.93 7.67
N PHE A 19 -6.93 -10.32 6.49
CA PHE A 19 -6.33 -9.02 6.19
C PHE A 19 -7.16 -7.83 6.66
N LEU A 20 -8.49 -7.85 6.50
CA LEU A 20 -9.34 -6.69 6.77
C LEU A 20 -9.70 -6.53 8.24
N ILE A 21 -9.90 -7.61 9.00
CA ILE A 21 -10.28 -7.49 10.42
C ILE A 21 -9.22 -6.72 11.22
N PRO A 22 -7.90 -7.00 11.09
CA PRO A 22 -6.87 -6.21 11.77
C PRO A 22 -6.83 -4.74 11.35
N LEU A 23 -7.05 -4.45 10.06
CA LEU A 23 -7.10 -3.07 9.56
C LEU A 23 -8.29 -2.30 10.12
N ILE A 24 -9.47 -2.93 10.17
CA ILE A 24 -10.67 -2.35 10.76
C ILE A 24 -10.47 -2.14 12.26
N ALA A 25 -9.86 -3.10 12.96
CA ALA A 25 -9.57 -2.99 14.39
C ALA A 25 -8.61 -1.84 14.71
N THR A 26 -7.54 -1.67 13.94
CA THR A 26 -6.60 -0.55 14.13
C THR A 26 -7.25 0.80 13.82
N PHE A 27 -8.09 0.86 12.79
CA PHE A 27 -8.87 2.05 12.48
C PHE A 27 -9.87 2.39 13.60
N GLU A 28 -10.62 1.42 14.10
CA GLU A 28 -11.57 1.62 15.20
C GLU A 28 -10.87 2.09 16.49
N PHE A 29 -9.73 1.48 16.81
CA PHE A 29 -8.90 1.88 17.95
C PHE A 29 -8.40 3.32 17.80
N SER A 30 -7.99 3.72 16.60
CA SER A 30 -7.52 5.09 16.33
C SER A 30 -8.60 6.16 16.58
N LEU A 31 -9.88 5.82 16.42
CA LEU A 31 -11.01 6.73 16.67
C LEU A 31 -11.39 6.84 18.15
N ARG A 32 -10.96 5.88 18.99
CA ARG A 32 -11.33 5.79 20.41
C ARG A 32 -10.33 6.48 21.34
N MET A 33 -9.69 7.55 20.88
CA MET A 33 -8.79 8.35 21.73
C MET A 33 -9.52 8.93 22.96
N ARG A 34 -10.78 9.34 22.80
CA ARG A 34 -11.66 9.75 23.90
C ARG A 34 -12.43 8.54 24.43
N ARG A 35 -12.45 8.36 25.75
CA ARG A 35 -13.22 7.28 26.39
C ARG A 35 -14.71 7.41 26.07
N GLY A 36 -15.29 6.33 25.54
CA GLY A 36 -16.73 6.23 25.28
C GLY A 36 -17.24 6.99 24.06
N GLN A 37 -16.38 7.58 23.22
CA GLN A 37 -16.79 8.32 22.02
C GLN A 37 -15.86 8.04 20.84
N TYR A 38 -16.42 7.96 19.64
CA TYR A 38 -15.62 8.00 18.41
C TYR A 38 -15.27 9.45 18.08
N SER A 39 -13.99 9.71 17.85
CA SER A 39 -13.47 11.04 17.59
C SER A 39 -12.26 11.00 16.67
N PHE A 40 -12.10 12.02 15.83
CA PHE A 40 -10.90 12.20 15.01
C PHE A 40 -9.78 12.93 15.76
N GLU A 41 -9.81 12.95 17.09
CA GLU A 41 -8.85 13.71 17.89
C GLU A 41 -7.42 13.16 17.75
N ALA A 42 -7.25 11.83 17.66
CA ALA A 42 -5.95 11.21 17.41
C ALA A 42 -5.28 11.76 16.15
N TYR A 43 -6.04 11.90 15.07
CA TYR A 43 -5.54 12.45 13.82
C TYR A 43 -5.15 13.92 13.97
N ARG A 44 -5.95 14.73 14.68
CA ARG A 44 -5.61 16.14 14.92
C ARG A 44 -4.30 16.27 15.71
N VAL A 45 -4.13 15.46 16.77
CA VAL A 45 -2.93 15.49 17.61
C VAL A 45 -1.70 15.05 16.83
N VAL A 46 -1.77 13.92 16.11
CA VAL A 46 -0.64 13.41 15.32
C VAL A 46 -0.27 14.35 14.19
N LEU A 47 -1.25 14.89 13.46
CA LEU A 47 -0.98 15.82 12.35
C LEU A 47 -0.48 17.18 12.83
N ALA A 48 -0.76 17.58 14.06
CA ALA A 48 -0.20 18.79 14.66
C ALA A 48 1.22 18.60 15.22
N ASP A 49 1.71 17.36 15.35
CA ASP A 49 3.05 17.08 15.86
C ASP A 49 4.14 17.43 14.81
N PRO A 50 5.04 18.39 15.08
CA PRO A 50 6.10 18.76 14.15
C PRO A 50 7.06 17.60 13.81
N ARG A 51 7.28 16.67 14.75
CA ARG A 51 8.16 15.51 14.52
C ARG A 51 7.54 14.53 13.54
N PHE A 52 6.23 14.32 13.66
CA PHE A 52 5.47 13.50 12.72
C PHE A 52 5.53 14.13 11.32
N GLN A 53 5.24 15.43 11.20
CA GLN A 53 5.29 16.14 9.93
C GLN A 53 6.67 16.04 9.26
N ALA A 54 7.75 16.24 10.02
CA ALA A 54 9.12 16.14 9.51
C ALA A 54 9.43 14.72 9.00
N SER A 55 9.14 13.69 9.80
CA SER A 55 9.46 12.31 9.47
C SER A 55 8.60 11.76 8.32
N PHE A 56 7.30 12.04 8.37
CA PHE A 56 6.35 11.64 7.35
C PHE A 56 6.65 12.35 6.03
N GLY A 57 6.84 13.67 6.05
CA GLY A 57 7.18 14.47 4.87
C GLY A 57 8.49 14.03 4.23
N TYR A 58 9.53 13.77 5.04
CA TYR A 58 10.79 13.22 4.54
C TYR A 58 10.60 11.88 3.84
N SER A 59 9.86 10.95 4.47
CA SER A 59 9.60 9.63 3.90
C SER A 59 8.80 9.71 2.60
N THR A 60 7.76 10.55 2.55
CA THR A 60 6.98 10.81 1.35
C THR A 60 7.83 11.39 0.22
N LEU A 61 8.68 12.38 0.53
CA LEU A 61 9.58 13.00 -0.44
C LEU A 61 10.54 11.97 -1.06
N ILE A 62 11.20 11.16 -0.21
CA ILE A 62 12.14 10.13 -0.68
C ILE A 62 11.42 9.03 -1.46
N ALA A 63 10.22 8.61 -1.04
CA ALA A 63 9.43 7.64 -1.79
C ALA A 63 9.08 8.15 -3.19
N ILE A 64 8.60 9.39 -3.32
CA ILE A 64 8.28 10.00 -4.62
C ILE A 64 9.55 10.13 -5.47
N ALA A 65 10.64 10.65 -4.92
CA ALA A 65 11.91 10.78 -5.63
C ALA A 65 12.40 9.42 -6.15
N THR A 66 12.28 8.37 -5.35
CA THR A 66 12.66 7.00 -5.72
C THR A 66 11.78 6.45 -6.83
N ILE A 67 10.46 6.66 -6.76
CA ILE A 67 9.52 6.25 -7.82
C ILE A 67 9.86 6.97 -9.13
N VAL A 68 10.04 8.29 -9.10
CA VAL A 68 10.39 9.07 -10.30
C VAL A 68 11.71 8.57 -10.90
N MET A 69 12.75 8.41 -10.07
CA MET A 69 14.04 7.90 -10.54
C MET A 69 13.92 6.49 -11.11
N GLY A 70 13.21 5.60 -10.42
CA GLY A 70 12.95 4.23 -10.87
C GLY A 70 12.23 4.20 -12.21
N VAL A 71 11.17 5.00 -12.38
CA VAL A 71 10.42 5.12 -13.63
C VAL A 71 11.30 5.66 -14.75
N LEU A 72 12.07 6.72 -14.48
CA LEU A 72 12.99 7.31 -15.46
C LEU A 72 14.09 6.35 -15.91
N LEU A 73 14.48 5.37 -15.09
CA LEU A 73 15.45 4.35 -15.46
C LEU A 73 14.78 3.16 -16.17
N ILE A 74 13.72 2.62 -15.56
CA ILE A 74 13.09 1.37 -15.99
C ILE A 74 12.33 1.56 -17.29
N VAL A 75 11.51 2.62 -17.42
CA VAL A 75 10.65 2.82 -18.60
C VAL A 75 11.45 2.94 -19.91
N PRO A 76 12.46 3.82 -20.04
CA PRO A 76 13.20 3.90 -21.30
C PRO A 76 13.98 2.62 -21.59
N THR A 77 14.51 1.96 -20.56
CA THR A 77 15.23 0.68 -20.72
C THR A 77 14.28 -0.42 -21.23
N ALA A 78 13.10 -0.56 -20.61
CA ALA A 78 12.07 -1.51 -21.03
C ALA A 78 11.62 -1.23 -22.47
N TYR A 79 11.32 0.04 -22.80
CA TYR A 79 10.92 0.44 -24.15
C TYR A 79 11.98 0.11 -25.20
N TRP A 80 13.26 0.38 -24.89
CA TRP A 80 14.37 0.12 -25.80
C TRP A 80 14.59 -1.39 -26.03
N ILE A 81 14.46 -2.20 -24.99
CA ILE A 81 14.57 -3.66 -25.07
C ILE A 81 13.42 -4.26 -25.88
N GLU A 82 12.19 -3.80 -25.65
CA GLU A 82 11.03 -4.33 -26.35
C GLU A 82 10.99 -3.95 -27.84
N LEU A 83 11.37 -2.71 -28.19
CA LEU A 83 11.25 -2.22 -29.57
C LEU A 83 12.50 -2.39 -30.42
N LYS A 84 13.69 -2.23 -29.85
CA LYS A 84 14.95 -2.18 -30.62
C LYS A 84 15.85 -3.39 -30.38
N LEU A 85 15.77 -4.03 -29.22
CA LEU A 85 16.66 -5.14 -28.82
C LEU A 85 15.87 -6.39 -28.40
N ARG A 86 14.96 -6.84 -29.27
CA ARG A 86 14.06 -7.98 -29.02
C ARG A 86 14.76 -9.30 -28.63
N ARG A 87 16.05 -9.47 -29.00
CA ARG A 87 16.88 -10.63 -28.64
C ARG A 87 17.36 -10.63 -27.18
N LEU A 88 17.33 -9.47 -26.49
CA LEU A 88 17.72 -9.34 -25.07
C LEU A 88 16.54 -9.54 -24.10
N ARG A 89 15.32 -9.79 -24.62
CA ARG A 89 14.13 -10.09 -23.81
C ARG A 89 14.30 -11.23 -22.78
N PRO A 90 15.06 -12.34 -23.03
CA PRO A 90 15.19 -13.41 -22.05
C PRO A 90 16.20 -13.12 -20.91
N LEU A 91 16.86 -11.97 -20.90
CA LEU A 91 17.87 -11.58 -19.89
C LEU A 91 17.34 -10.60 -18.83
N VAL A 92 16.11 -10.09 -19.00
CA VAL A 92 15.44 -9.13 -18.11
C VAL A 92 14.34 -9.84 -17.33
#